data_AF-A0A482RE52-F1
#
_entry.id   AF-A0A482RE52-F1
#
_cell.length_a   1.000
_cell.length_b   1.000
_cell.length_c   1.000
_cell.angle_alpha   90.00
_cell.angle_beta   90.00
_cell.angle_gamma   90.00
#
_symmetry.space_group_name_H-M   'P 1'
#
loop_
_entity.id
_entity.type
_entity.pdbx_description
1 polymer ?
#
loop_
_entity_poly.entity_id
_entity_poly.type
_entity_poly.pdbx_seq_one_letter_code
_entity_poly.pdbx_strand_id
1 'polypeptide(L)'
;MVCAQAVRLCSHSPTPGLHPAAAAAGIQEWSNAIFLFVNLGEDSSNEFLEGGSQIVWYAQNRQTMDSAQIHRLIHHATGCWYPPLDATGATTTLPASDITMHEAHTSRDEAGDVKPMSPREGASNAVRHAVDEDGDARNAAAARVQLAPCDVCLICRLGTDPYVWCGRLTYVSHDATRHPIKFIWRLADVDELRARRESLYPTLLRAAGGAPSGSDNDATA
;
A
#
# COMPACT_ATOMS: atom_id res chain seq x y z
N MET A 1 15.30 15.60 -5.59
CA MET A 1 15.56 15.39 -7.03
C MET A 1 14.76 14.16 -7.44
N VAL A 2 13.65 14.34 -8.15
CA VAL A 2 12.83 13.21 -8.63
C VAL A 2 13.55 12.59 -9.82
N CYS A 3 13.76 11.28 -9.82
CA CYS A 3 14.44 10.58 -10.92
C CYS A 3 13.76 10.94 -12.26
N ALA A 4 14.54 11.24 -13.31
CA ALA A 4 14.00 11.63 -14.62
C ALA A 4 13.04 10.58 -15.24
N GLN A 5 13.13 9.32 -14.80
CA GLN A 5 12.18 8.26 -15.15
C GLN A 5 10.81 8.43 -14.47
N ALA A 6 10.76 8.83 -13.20
CA ALA A 6 9.51 9.14 -12.52
C ALA A 6 8.79 10.35 -13.16
N VAL A 7 9.56 11.31 -13.69
CA VAL A 7 9.01 12.46 -14.43
C VAL A 7 8.33 12.03 -15.74
N ARG A 8 8.81 10.98 -16.41
CA ARG A 8 8.18 10.46 -17.64
C ARG A 8 6.85 9.75 -17.37
N LEU A 9 6.70 9.12 -16.21
CA LEU A 9 5.43 8.49 -15.79
C LEU A 9 4.40 9.53 -15.34
N CYS A 10 4.87 10.65 -14.76
CA CYS A 10 4.03 11.76 -14.31
C CYS A 10 3.89 12.83 -15.39
N SER A 11 3.28 12.51 -16.54
CA SER A 11 2.94 13.52 -17.57
C SER A 11 1.80 14.46 -17.17
N HIS A 12 1.20 14.27 -15.98
CA HIS A 12 0.12 15.10 -15.45
C HIS A 12 0.49 15.68 -14.06
N SER A 13 0.00 16.89 -13.80
CA SER A 13 0.17 17.59 -12.52
C SER A 13 -0.34 16.76 -11.33
N PRO A 14 0.16 17.00 -10.10
CA PRO A 14 -0.44 16.45 -8.89
C PRO A 14 -1.96 16.67 -8.88
N THR A 15 -2.71 15.73 -8.33
CA THR A 15 -4.18 15.80 -8.29
C THR A 15 -4.62 17.12 -7.64
N PRO A 16 -5.40 17.98 -8.34
CA PRO A 16 -5.87 19.24 -7.78
C PRO A 16 -6.64 18.99 -6.48
N GLY A 17 -6.26 19.67 -5.39
CA GLY A 17 -6.86 19.49 -4.06
C GLY A 17 -6.12 18.54 -3.12
N LEU A 18 -5.19 17.71 -3.62
CA LEU A 18 -4.16 17.10 -2.79
C LEU A 18 -2.92 17.98 -2.85
N HIS A 19 -2.74 18.86 -1.86
CA HIS A 19 -1.40 19.41 -1.62
C HIS A 19 -0.47 18.21 -1.37
N PRO A 20 0.66 18.08 -2.09
CA PRO A 20 1.68 17.13 -1.70
C PRO A 20 2.10 17.53 -0.29
N ALA A 21 1.70 16.75 0.71
CA ALA A 21 2.24 16.83 2.06
C ALA A 21 3.70 16.36 1.98
N ALA A 22 4.54 17.25 1.45
CA ALA A 22 5.93 17.03 1.16
C ALA A 22 6.73 17.09 2.46
N ALA A 23 7.30 15.95 2.83
CA ALA A 23 8.68 15.76 3.33
C ALA A 23 8.82 14.45 4.12
N ALA A 24 7.75 13.99 4.78
CA ALA A 24 7.77 12.83 5.69
C ALA A 24 6.86 11.67 5.26
N ALA A 25 6.09 11.82 4.17
CA ALA A 25 5.19 10.79 3.69
C ALA A 25 5.91 9.85 2.71
N GLY A 26 5.99 8.57 3.06
CA GLY A 26 6.52 7.51 2.20
C GLY A 26 5.63 7.17 1.00
N ILE A 27 4.46 7.82 0.86
CA ILE A 27 3.53 7.67 -0.26
C ILE A 27 3.29 9.03 -0.89
N GLN A 28 3.40 9.12 -2.21
CA GLN A 28 3.00 10.29 -2.98
C GLN A 28 2.08 9.88 -4.12
N GLU A 29 1.03 10.65 -4.36
CA GLU A 29 -0.05 10.29 -5.29
C GLU A 29 -0.15 11.29 -6.45
N TRP A 30 -0.33 10.75 -7.65
CA TRP A 30 -0.65 11.45 -8.89
C TRP A 30 -1.96 10.92 -9.45
N SER A 31 -2.45 11.53 -10.53
CA SER A 31 -3.68 11.08 -11.20
C SER A 31 -3.57 9.67 -11.77
N ASN A 32 -2.38 9.27 -12.21
CA ASN A 32 -2.11 8.00 -12.89
C ASN A 32 -1.03 7.13 -12.23
N ALA A 33 -0.50 7.54 -11.07
CA ALA A 33 0.54 6.78 -10.38
C ALA A 33 0.55 7.04 -8.88
N ILE A 34 1.01 6.05 -8.11
CA ILE A 34 1.33 6.17 -6.69
C ILE A 34 2.79 5.77 -6.52
N PHE A 35 3.59 6.61 -5.89
CA PHE A 35 5.01 6.33 -5.63
C PHE A 35 5.22 6.03 -4.15
N LEU A 36 5.82 4.87 -3.89
CA LEU A 36 6.32 4.47 -2.59
C LEU A 36 7.79 4.87 -2.48
N PHE A 37 8.08 5.79 -1.57
CA PHE A 37 9.43 6.18 -1.18
C PHE A 37 9.82 5.40 0.07
N VAL A 38 10.76 4.46 -0.09
CA VAL A 38 11.09 3.47 0.92
C VAL A 38 12.54 3.63 1.36
N ASN A 39 12.76 3.71 2.68
CA ASN A 39 14.09 3.61 3.26
C ASN A 39 14.40 2.14 3.50
N LEU A 40 15.63 1.74 3.21
CA LEU A 40 16.20 0.42 3.50
C LEU A 40 17.34 0.58 4.52
N GLY A 41 17.72 -0.51 5.17
CA GLY A 41 18.86 -0.58 6.10
C GLY A 41 18.47 -0.74 7.56
N GLU A 42 19.43 -0.57 8.47
CA GLU A 42 19.36 -0.97 9.89
C GLU A 42 18.17 -0.37 10.65
N ASP A 43 17.79 0.87 10.35
CA ASP A 43 16.69 1.56 11.03
C ASP A 43 15.30 1.27 10.41
N SER A 44 15.23 0.38 9.41
CA SER A 44 14.00 0.08 8.69
C SER A 44 13.72 -1.40 8.61
N SER A 45 12.46 -1.77 8.86
CA SER A 45 11.99 -3.14 8.64
C SER A 45 11.70 -3.46 7.17
N ASN A 46 11.83 -2.49 6.25
CA ASN A 46 11.61 -2.73 4.83
C ASN A 46 12.80 -3.50 4.23
N GLU A 47 12.53 -4.60 3.54
CA GLU A 47 13.56 -5.49 3.01
C GLU A 47 13.16 -6.06 1.65
N PHE A 48 14.16 -6.33 0.82
CA PHE A 48 13.97 -7.08 -0.42
C PHE A 48 13.95 -8.58 -0.12
N LEU A 49 13.04 -9.31 -0.76
CA LEU A 49 12.92 -10.76 -0.72
C LEU A 49 13.23 -11.37 -2.09
N GLU A 50 13.43 -12.69 -2.16
CA GLU A 50 13.57 -13.45 -3.42
C GLU A 50 14.61 -12.85 -4.37
N GLY A 51 15.78 -12.48 -3.84
CA GLY A 51 16.85 -11.85 -4.60
C GLY A 51 16.46 -10.48 -5.18
N GLY A 52 15.48 -9.80 -4.62
CA GLY A 52 14.99 -8.50 -5.09
C GLY A 52 13.85 -8.57 -6.09
N SER A 53 13.18 -9.71 -6.29
CA SER A 53 11.94 -9.72 -7.07
C SER A 53 10.74 -9.21 -6.25
N GLN A 54 10.86 -9.19 -4.92
CA GLN A 54 9.82 -8.73 -4.01
C GLN A 54 10.35 -7.78 -2.95
N ILE A 55 9.48 -6.97 -2.38
CA ILE A 55 9.76 -6.09 -1.24
C ILE A 55 8.68 -6.22 -0.17
N VAL A 56 9.12 -6.29 1.08
CA VAL A 56 8.26 -6.03 2.23
C VAL A 56 8.27 -4.53 2.50
N TRP A 57 7.08 -3.94 2.50
CA TRP A 57 6.92 -2.53 2.84
C TRP A 57 5.93 -2.38 3.99
N TYR A 58 6.31 -1.60 4.99
CA TYR A 58 5.45 -1.25 6.11
C TYR A 58 4.84 0.14 5.89
N ALA A 59 3.52 0.22 5.99
CA ALA A 59 2.81 1.48 5.98
C ALA A 59 3.26 2.39 7.14
N GLN A 60 2.92 3.68 7.11
CA GLN A 60 3.23 4.55 8.24
C GLN A 60 2.32 4.23 9.44
N ASN A 61 2.79 4.46 10.66
CA ASN A 61 1.99 4.24 11.90
C ASN A 61 0.65 5.00 11.92
N ARG A 62 0.51 6.09 11.17
CA ARG A 62 -0.77 6.82 11.08
C ARG A 62 -1.75 6.20 10.06
N GLN A 63 -1.30 5.23 9.28
CA GLN A 63 -2.09 4.60 8.23
C GLN A 63 -2.72 3.32 8.77
N THR A 64 -4.03 3.24 8.57
CA THR A 64 -4.90 2.13 8.94
C THR A 64 -5.58 1.58 7.70
N MET A 65 -6.27 0.45 7.83
CA MET A 65 -7.01 -0.12 6.72
C MET A 65 -8.08 0.83 6.18
N ASP A 66 -8.61 1.73 7.00
CA ASP A 66 -9.62 2.73 6.61
C ASP A 66 -9.02 3.99 5.96
N SER A 67 -7.70 4.09 5.89
CA SER A 67 -7.04 5.26 5.30
C SER A 67 -7.28 5.30 3.80
N ALA A 68 -7.74 6.44 3.28
CA ALA A 68 -8.03 6.62 1.86
C ALA A 68 -6.82 6.25 0.97
N GLN A 69 -5.59 6.53 1.41
CA GLN A 69 -4.38 6.16 0.69
C GLN A 69 -4.20 4.64 0.61
N ILE A 70 -4.52 3.90 1.67
CA ILE A 70 -4.46 2.44 1.71
C ILE A 70 -5.53 1.83 0.81
N HIS A 71 -6.77 2.35 0.87
CA HIS A 71 -7.83 1.95 -0.05
C HIS A 71 -7.42 2.13 -1.51
N ARG A 72 -6.88 3.30 -1.86
CA ARG A 72 -6.41 3.59 -3.23
C ARG A 72 -5.27 2.65 -3.63
N LEU A 73 -4.30 2.44 -2.75
CA LEU A 73 -3.15 1.57 -3.02
C LEU A 73 -3.60 0.13 -3.34
N ILE A 74 -4.49 -0.43 -2.52
CA ILE A 74 -5.04 -1.77 -2.74
C ILE A 74 -5.92 -1.78 -4.00
N HIS A 75 -6.79 -0.77 -4.16
CA HIS A 75 -7.70 -0.68 -5.30
C HIS A 75 -6.95 -0.70 -6.62
N HIS A 76 -5.97 0.19 -6.79
CA HIS A 76 -5.25 0.31 -8.05
C HIS A 76 -4.35 -0.89 -8.32
N ALA A 77 -3.79 -1.50 -7.28
CA ALA A 77 -2.92 -2.63 -7.48
C ALA A 77 -3.64 -3.97 -7.68
N THR A 78 -4.90 -4.10 -7.23
CA THR A 78 -5.72 -5.31 -7.42
C THR A 78 -6.76 -5.15 -8.53
N GLY A 79 -7.11 -3.93 -8.91
CA GLY A 79 -8.26 -3.64 -9.77
C GLY A 79 -9.61 -3.81 -9.08
N CYS A 80 -9.63 -4.18 -7.79
CA CYS A 80 -10.84 -4.42 -7.02
C CYS A 80 -11.13 -3.25 -6.09
N TRP A 81 -12.41 -2.89 -5.93
CA TRP A 81 -12.77 -1.87 -4.95
C TRP A 81 -12.43 -2.32 -3.53
N TYR A 82 -11.84 -1.42 -2.74
CA TYR A 82 -11.47 -1.67 -1.35
C TYR A 82 -12.04 -0.57 -0.43
N PRO A 83 -12.73 -0.92 0.67
CA PRO A 83 -13.09 -2.28 1.10
C PRO A 83 -14.02 -2.96 0.07
N PRO A 84 -14.04 -4.30 -0.01
CA PRO A 84 -14.95 -5.01 -0.89
C PRO A 84 -16.38 -4.54 -0.67
N LEU A 85 -17.08 -4.23 -1.76
CA LEU A 85 -18.50 -3.92 -1.68
C LEU A 85 -19.27 -5.21 -1.40
N ASP A 86 -20.32 -5.12 -0.58
CA ASP A 86 -21.25 -6.23 -0.43
C ASP A 86 -22.10 -6.41 -1.70
N ALA A 87 -22.95 -7.44 -1.72
CA ALA A 87 -23.86 -7.71 -2.83
C ALA A 87 -24.83 -6.55 -3.13
N THR A 88 -25.03 -5.62 -2.20
CA THR A 88 -25.88 -4.44 -2.35
C THR A 88 -25.12 -3.22 -2.89
N GLY A 89 -23.79 -3.34 -3.03
CA GLY A 89 -22.93 -2.24 -3.44
C GLY A 89 -22.61 -1.27 -2.32
N ALA A 90 -22.96 -1.59 -1.07
CA ALA A 90 -22.54 -0.85 0.11
C ALA A 90 -21.12 -1.27 0.50
N THR A 91 -20.34 -0.34 1.07
CA THR A 91 -19.02 -0.68 1.61
C THR A 91 -19.20 -1.71 2.71
N THR A 92 -18.69 -2.92 2.52
CA THR A 92 -18.65 -3.90 3.60
C THR A 92 -17.67 -3.37 4.63
N THR A 93 -18.14 -3.04 5.81
CA THR A 93 -17.27 -2.91 6.98
C THR A 93 -16.69 -4.30 7.21
N LEU A 94 -15.46 -4.55 6.76
CA LEU A 94 -14.81 -5.84 6.98
C LEU A 94 -14.64 -6.03 8.49
N PRO A 95 -15.23 -7.07 9.10
CA PRO A 95 -14.83 -7.44 10.45
C PRO A 95 -13.35 -7.84 10.39
N ALA A 96 -12.56 -7.41 11.38
CA ALA A 96 -11.11 -7.60 11.41
C ALA A 96 -10.63 -9.07 11.34
N SER A 97 -11.55 -10.05 11.33
CA SER A 97 -11.30 -11.49 11.36
C SER A 97 -11.38 -12.23 10.01
N ASP A 98 -11.96 -11.66 8.95
CA ASP A 98 -12.47 -12.47 7.83
C ASP A 98 -11.70 -12.39 6.50
N ILE A 99 -10.44 -11.93 6.49
CA ILE A 99 -9.56 -12.16 5.34
C ILE A 99 -8.98 -13.57 5.48
N THR A 100 -9.67 -14.56 4.92
CA THR A 100 -9.29 -15.97 4.98
C THR A 100 -7.88 -16.19 4.44
N MET A 101 -6.99 -16.58 5.35
CA MET A 101 -5.64 -17.04 5.10
C MET A 101 -5.71 -18.39 4.38
N HIS A 102 -4.88 -18.60 3.36
CA HIS A 102 -4.52 -19.97 2.97
C HIS A 102 -3.52 -20.48 4.01
N GLU A 103 -4.00 -21.40 4.86
CA GLU A 103 -3.32 -21.93 6.04
C GLU A 103 -2.04 -22.70 5.70
N ALA A 104 -0.98 -22.43 6.47
CA ALA A 104 0.00 -23.43 6.87
C ALA A 104 0.11 -23.38 8.40
N HIS A 105 -0.25 -24.50 9.01
CA HIS A 105 -0.29 -24.75 10.45
C HIS A 105 1.04 -24.47 11.15
N THR A 106 0.98 -23.81 12.32
CA THR A 106 1.47 -24.36 13.60
C THR A 106 0.87 -23.57 14.76
N SER A 107 0.14 -24.29 15.61
CA SER A 107 -0.38 -23.89 16.92
C SER A 107 0.73 -23.57 17.92
N ARG A 108 0.52 -22.59 18.81
CA ARG A 108 0.65 -22.76 20.28
C ARG A 108 0.15 -21.53 21.04
N ASP A 109 -0.62 -21.83 22.08
CA ASP A 109 -1.32 -20.96 23.02
C ASP A 109 -0.38 -20.06 23.86
N GLU A 110 -0.84 -18.88 24.26
CA GLU A 110 -1.06 -18.57 25.68
C GLU A 110 -1.88 -17.28 25.92
N ALA A 111 -2.66 -17.35 27.00
CA ALA A 111 -3.77 -16.46 27.35
C ALA A 111 -3.32 -15.20 28.12
N GLY A 112 -4.00 -14.08 27.88
CA GLY A 112 -3.83 -12.82 28.60
C GLY A 112 -5.16 -12.12 28.84
N ASP A 113 -5.55 -12.11 30.11
CA ASP A 113 -6.75 -11.58 30.77
C ASP A 113 -6.99 -10.07 30.54
N VAL A 114 -8.20 -9.67 30.12
CA VAL A 114 -8.62 -8.25 30.01
C VAL A 114 -9.93 -8.02 30.75
N LYS A 115 -9.86 -7.13 31.74
CA LYS A 115 -10.97 -6.71 32.62
C LYS A 115 -11.85 -5.63 31.93
N PRO A 116 -13.19 -5.69 32.07
CA PRO A 116 -14.11 -4.74 31.45
C PRO A 116 -14.29 -3.47 32.30
N MET A 117 -14.47 -2.32 31.64
CA MET A 117 -14.87 -1.07 32.29
C MET A 117 -16.08 -0.47 31.55
N SER A 118 -17.17 -0.36 32.32
CA SER A 118 -18.53 0.06 31.94
C SER A 118 -18.67 1.58 31.72
N PRO A 119 -19.83 2.06 31.21
CA PRO A 119 -19.95 3.27 30.40
C PRO A 119 -20.28 4.53 31.21
N ARG A 120 -20.07 5.70 30.58
CA ARG A 120 -20.59 6.99 31.06
C ARG A 120 -21.58 7.58 30.05
N GLU A 121 -22.78 7.81 30.55
CA GLU A 121 -23.91 8.50 29.94
C GLU A 121 -23.78 10.04 30.00
N GLY A 122 -24.53 10.72 29.12
CA GLY A 122 -24.85 12.15 29.15
C GLY A 122 -24.30 12.89 27.91
N ALA A 123 -25.06 13.63 27.11
CA ALA A 123 -26.42 14.12 27.25
C ALA A 123 -27.02 14.50 25.88
N SER A 124 -28.34 14.55 25.90
CA SER A 124 -29.32 14.93 24.89
C SER A 124 -29.06 16.27 24.19
N ASN A 125 -29.45 16.38 22.91
CA ASN A 125 -30.15 17.58 22.46
C ASN A 125 -31.15 17.25 21.34
N ALA A 126 -32.41 17.60 21.59
CA ALA A 126 -33.55 17.39 20.69
C ALA A 126 -33.81 18.66 19.87
N VAL A 127 -33.98 18.51 18.56
CA VAL A 127 -34.66 19.50 17.70
C VAL A 127 -35.60 18.74 16.78
N ARG A 128 -36.87 19.15 16.76
CA ARG A 128 -37.96 18.54 15.99
C ARG A 128 -38.15 19.26 14.64
N HIS A 129 -38.37 18.43 13.61
CA HIS A 129 -39.29 18.52 12.47
C HIS A 129 -39.51 19.83 11.68
N ALA A 130 -39.22 19.74 10.37
CA ALA A 130 -40.16 19.99 9.27
C ALA A 130 -39.72 19.14 8.06
N VAL A 131 -40.34 17.97 7.86
CA VAL A 131 -41.07 17.58 6.62
C VAL A 131 -41.12 18.63 5.50
N ASP A 132 -40.37 18.35 4.43
CA ASP A 132 -40.75 18.59 3.04
C ASP A 132 -40.53 17.27 2.29
N GLU A 133 -41.63 16.54 2.03
CA GLU A 133 -41.69 15.41 1.11
C GLU A 133 -41.93 15.98 -0.30
N ASP A 134 -40.96 15.86 -1.20
CA ASP A 134 -41.16 15.37 -2.57
C ASP A 134 -39.93 15.64 -3.45
N GLY A 135 -39.41 14.57 -4.05
CA GLY A 135 -38.59 14.65 -5.27
C GLY A 135 -37.08 14.77 -5.09
N ASP A 136 -36.40 13.66 -4.85
CA ASP A 136 -35.29 13.18 -5.73
C ASP A 136 -34.57 11.92 -5.20
N ALA A 137 -35.33 10.96 -4.67
CA ALA A 137 -34.79 9.68 -4.17
C ALA A 137 -34.22 8.75 -5.27
N ARG A 138 -33.95 9.24 -6.48
CA ARG A 138 -33.40 8.46 -7.60
C ARG A 138 -32.03 8.90 -8.11
N ASN A 139 -31.42 9.94 -7.55
CA ASN A 139 -30.12 10.44 -8.05
C ASN A 139 -28.97 10.44 -7.02
N ALA A 140 -29.17 9.81 -5.86
CA ALA A 140 -28.12 9.59 -4.86
C ALA A 140 -27.43 8.21 -4.99
N ALA A 141 -27.47 7.60 -6.18
CA ALA A 141 -26.46 6.61 -6.55
C ALA A 141 -25.16 7.38 -6.73
N ALA A 142 -24.46 7.61 -5.61
CA ALA A 142 -23.19 8.30 -5.51
C ALA A 142 -22.38 8.03 -6.78
N ALA A 143 -22.17 9.08 -7.59
CA ALA A 143 -21.42 9.00 -8.82
C ALA A 143 -20.12 8.25 -8.53
N ARG A 144 -20.08 6.97 -8.93
CA ARG A 144 -18.95 6.08 -8.72
C ARG A 144 -17.82 6.70 -9.51
N VAL A 145 -16.93 7.42 -8.85
CA VAL A 145 -15.72 7.90 -9.48
C VAL A 145 -14.90 6.65 -9.77
N GLN A 146 -15.04 6.14 -10.99
CA GLN A 146 -14.18 5.09 -11.49
C GLN A 146 -12.79 5.69 -11.53
N LEU A 147 -12.00 5.37 -10.49
CA LEU A 147 -10.64 5.85 -10.40
C LEU A 147 -9.90 5.29 -11.62
N ALA A 148 -9.28 6.18 -12.39
CA ALA A 148 -8.49 5.79 -13.55
C ALA A 148 -7.42 4.77 -13.11
N PRO A 149 -7.08 3.76 -13.94
CA PRO A 149 -5.97 2.86 -13.65
C PRO A 149 -4.72 3.66 -13.28
N CYS A 150 -4.01 3.22 -12.24
CA CYS A 150 -2.82 3.91 -11.77
C CYS A 150 -1.73 2.90 -11.44
N ASP A 151 -0.49 3.22 -11.79
CA ASP A 151 0.66 2.36 -11.51
C ASP A 151 1.18 2.61 -10.10
N VAL A 152 1.49 1.56 -9.35
CA VAL A 152 2.25 1.68 -8.10
C VAL A 152 3.73 1.55 -8.44
N CYS A 153 4.53 2.52 -8.02
CA CYS A 153 5.95 2.64 -8.37
C CYS A 153 6.82 2.64 -7.11
N LEU A 154 7.99 2.01 -7.17
CA LEU A 154 8.92 1.91 -6.06
C LEU A 154 10.15 2.80 -6.27
N ILE A 155 10.47 3.57 -5.24
CA ILE A 155 11.71 4.33 -5.15
C ILE A 155 12.33 4.08 -3.78
N CYS A 156 13.55 3.54 -3.75
CA CYS A 156 14.22 3.15 -2.51
C CYS A 156 15.48 3.98 -2.26
N ARG A 157 15.92 4.09 -1.00
CA ARG A 157 17.27 4.57 -0.66
C ARG A 157 17.83 3.80 0.54
N LEU A 158 19.15 3.80 0.68
CA LEU A 158 19.86 3.29 1.84
C LEU A 158 20.35 4.48 2.68
N GLY A 159 19.90 4.59 3.93
CA GLY A 159 20.28 5.71 4.82
C GLY A 159 20.06 7.10 4.19
N THR A 160 21.13 7.87 4.01
CA THR A 160 21.10 9.22 3.40
C THR A 160 21.36 9.24 1.91
N ASP A 161 21.53 8.07 1.27
CA ASP A 161 21.86 7.99 -0.15
C ASP A 161 20.73 8.57 -1.03
N PRO A 162 21.06 8.98 -2.26
CA PRO A 162 20.05 9.35 -3.24
C PRO A 162 19.04 8.23 -3.48
N TYR A 163 17.80 8.62 -3.68
CA TYR A 163 16.73 7.70 -4.07
C TYR A 163 16.98 7.07 -5.45
N VAL A 164 16.78 5.76 -5.52
CA VAL A 164 16.95 4.89 -6.68
C VAL A 164 15.59 4.39 -7.15
N TRP A 165 15.32 4.55 -8.45
CA TRP A 165 14.16 3.97 -9.11
C TRP A 165 14.24 2.44 -9.10
N CYS A 166 13.17 1.78 -8.63
CA CYS A 166 13.09 0.32 -8.50
C CYS A 166 11.92 -0.28 -9.29
N GLY A 167 11.36 0.46 -10.26
CA GLY A 167 10.32 -0.05 -11.17
C GLY A 167 8.91 0.00 -10.62
N ARG A 168 8.00 -0.66 -11.35
CA ARG A 168 6.60 -0.80 -10.98
C ARG A 168 6.38 -1.99 -10.05
N LEU A 169 5.35 -1.88 -9.22
CA LEU A 169 4.94 -2.88 -8.26
C LEU A 169 3.64 -3.53 -8.70
N THR A 170 3.57 -4.84 -8.45
CA THR A 170 2.36 -5.65 -8.50
C THR A 170 2.03 -6.11 -7.10
N TYR A 171 0.75 -6.06 -6.74
CA TYR A 171 0.30 -6.45 -5.41
C TYR A 171 0.41 -7.96 -5.23
N VAL A 172 0.93 -8.38 -4.08
CA VAL A 172 0.97 -9.80 -3.68
C VAL A 172 0.01 -10.01 -2.51
N SER A 173 0.24 -9.35 -1.38
CA SER A 173 -0.59 -9.48 -0.18
C SER A 173 -0.36 -8.35 0.81
N HIS A 174 -1.20 -8.27 1.83
CA HIS A 174 -0.94 -7.47 3.03
C HIS A 174 -1.45 -8.19 4.29
N ASP A 175 -0.88 -7.83 5.44
CA ASP A 175 -1.32 -8.28 6.76
C ASP A 175 -1.98 -7.08 7.48
N ALA A 176 -3.31 -7.07 7.45
CA ALA A 176 -4.15 -6.05 8.08
C ALA A 176 -4.20 -6.16 9.61
N THR A 177 -3.75 -7.28 10.19
CA THR A 177 -3.77 -7.51 11.64
C THR A 177 -2.55 -6.90 12.35
N ARG A 178 -1.52 -6.55 11.58
CA ARG A 178 -0.32 -5.88 12.09
C ARG A 178 -0.42 -4.37 11.98
N HIS A 179 0.23 -3.72 12.93
CA HIS A 179 0.40 -2.28 12.91
C HIS A 179 1.87 -1.89 13.16
N PRO A 180 2.53 -1.17 12.24
CA PRO A 180 2.03 -0.73 10.92
C PRO A 180 1.69 -1.88 9.96
N ILE A 181 0.80 -1.62 8.99
CA ILE A 181 0.33 -2.62 8.02
C ILE A 181 1.52 -3.10 7.18
N LYS A 182 1.70 -4.41 7.11
CA LYS A 182 2.74 -5.04 6.30
C LYS A 182 2.19 -5.35 4.92
N PHE A 183 2.84 -4.89 3.86
CA PHE A 183 2.56 -5.26 2.49
C PHE A 183 3.70 -6.09 1.90
N ILE A 184 3.33 -6.98 0.97
CA ILE A 184 4.25 -7.66 0.09
C ILE A 184 3.94 -7.23 -1.34
N TRP A 185 4.97 -6.75 -2.02
CA TRP A 185 4.90 -6.31 -3.41
C TRP A 185 5.91 -7.06 -4.26
N ARG A 186 5.57 -7.30 -5.53
CA ARG A 186 6.47 -7.87 -6.53
C ARG A 186 6.87 -6.81 -7.55
N LEU A 187 8.16 -6.70 -7.83
CA LEU A 187 8.68 -5.81 -8.86
C LEU A 187 8.34 -6.40 -10.23
N ALA A 188 7.51 -5.68 -11.00
CA ALA A 188 7.09 -6.10 -12.34
C ALA A 188 8.25 -6.07 -13.35
N ASP A 189 9.17 -5.14 -13.16
CA ASP A 189 10.22 -4.81 -14.14
C ASP A 189 11.62 -5.29 -13.68
N VAL A 190 11.69 -6.28 -12.80
CA VAL A 190 12.96 -6.68 -12.12
C VAL A 190 14.06 -7.07 -13.10
N ASP A 191 13.74 -7.83 -14.15
CA ASP A 191 14.74 -8.29 -15.13
C ASP A 191 15.27 -7.13 -15.98
N GLU A 192 14.37 -6.22 -16.38
CA GLU A 192 14.76 -5.01 -17.10
C GLU A 192 15.64 -4.09 -16.23
N LEU A 193 15.30 -3.92 -14.95
CA LEU A 193 16.09 -3.16 -13.99
C LEU A 193 17.47 -3.75 -13.77
N ARG A 194 17.62 -5.08 -13.87
CA ARG A 194 18.92 -5.76 -13.75
C ARG A 194 19.75 -5.67 -15.03
N ALA A 195 19.11 -5.78 -16.19
CA ALA A 195 19.78 -5.74 -17.49
C ALA A 195 20.18 -4.32 -17.91
N ARG A 196 19.44 -3.29 -17.49
CA ARG A 196 19.67 -1.91 -17.92
C ARG A 196 20.93 -1.32 -17.29
N ARG A 197 21.86 -0.87 -18.14
CA ARG A 197 23.18 -0.36 -17.73
C ARG A 197 23.12 0.88 -16.84
N GLU A 198 22.18 1.81 -17.07
CA GLU A 198 22.03 3.01 -16.24
C GLU A 198 21.26 2.76 -14.93
N SER A 199 20.77 1.54 -14.72
CA SER A 199 20.03 1.19 -13.52
C SER A 199 20.95 1.11 -12.30
N LEU A 200 20.60 1.85 -11.25
CA LEU A 200 21.26 1.74 -9.95
C LEU A 200 20.67 0.62 -9.09
N TYR A 201 19.61 -0.05 -9.56
CA TYR A 201 18.91 -1.09 -8.82
C TYR A 201 19.83 -2.26 -8.39
N PRO A 202 20.69 -2.84 -9.26
CA PRO A 202 21.58 -3.93 -8.84
C PRO A 202 22.56 -3.53 -7.75
N THR A 203 23.03 -2.28 -7.76
CA THR A 203 23.94 -1.76 -6.73
C THR A 203 23.21 -1.56 -5.41
N LEU A 204 22.02 -0.96 -5.43
CA LEU A 204 21.17 -0.81 -4.25
C LEU A 204 20.85 -2.18 -3.63
N LEU A 205 20.43 -3.14 -4.45
CA LEU A 205 20.02 -4.47 -4.01
C LEU A 205 21.16 -5.20 -3.29
N ARG A 206 22.38 -5.18 -3.86
CA ARG A 206 23.57 -5.75 -3.18
C ARG A 206 23.88 -5.05 -1.87
N ALA A 207 23.78 -3.71 -1.84
CA ALA A 207 24.05 -2.93 -0.64
C ALA A 207 23.01 -3.16 0.47
N ALA A 208 21.75 -3.41 0.09
CA ALA A 208 20.66 -3.73 0.99
C ALA A 208 20.68 -5.19 1.52
N GLY A 209 21.74 -5.96 1.24
CA GLY A 209 21.85 -7.37 1.66
C GLY A 209 21.07 -8.36 0.79
N GLY A 210 20.42 -7.89 -0.28
CA GLY A 210 19.79 -8.74 -1.28
C GLY A 210 20.84 -9.34 -2.21
N ALA A 211 21.61 -10.32 -1.74
CA ALA A 211 22.42 -11.10 -2.67
C ALA A 211 21.47 -11.82 -3.66
N PRO A 212 21.76 -11.83 -4.98
CA PRO A 212 21.05 -12.73 -5.87
C PRO A 212 21.30 -14.14 -5.34
N SER A 213 20.24 -14.89 -5.09
CA SER A 213 20.29 -16.31 -4.71
C SER A 213 20.82 -17.12 -5.90
N GLY A 214 22.10 -16.97 -6.20
CA GLY A 214 22.83 -17.74 -7.20
C GLY A 214 23.40 -18.98 -6.54
N SER A 215 22.55 -19.99 -6.36
CA SER A 215 22.98 -21.38 -6.17
C SER A 215 22.56 -22.19 -7.40
N ASP A 216 23.08 -21.80 -8.57
CA ASP A 216 23.15 -22.68 -9.74
C ASP A 216 24.64 -22.99 -9.96
N ASN A 217 25.19 -23.81 -9.06
CA ASN A 217 26.38 -24.61 -9.34
C ASN A 217 25.89 -26.00 -9.76
N ASP A 218 25.54 -26.17 -11.04
CA ASP A 218 25.43 -27.47 -11.72
C ASP A 218 25.24 -27.17 -13.23
N ALA A 219 25.97 -27.66 -14.21
CA ALA A 219 26.93 -28.74 -14.24
C ALA A 219 27.95 -28.46 -15.36
N THR A 220 29.24 -28.58 -15.04
CA THR A 220 30.26 -28.99 -16.01
C THR A 220 30.55 -30.46 -15.74
N ALA A 221 30.03 -31.34 -16.59
CA ALA A 221 30.54 -32.68 -16.84
C ALA A 221 30.27 -33.05 -18.29
#